data_AF-A0A2A2K5U5-F1
#
_entry.id   AF-A0A2A2K5U5-F1
#
_cell.length_a   1.000
_cell.length_b   1.000
_cell.length_c   1.000
_cell.angle_alpha   90.00
_cell.angle_beta   90.00
_cell.angle_gamma   90.00
#
_symmetry.space_group_name_H-M   'P 1'
#
loop_
_entity.id
_entity.type
_entity.pdbx_description
1 polymer ?
#
loop_
_entity_poly.entity_id
_entity_poly.type
_entity_poly.pdbx_seq_one_letter_code
_entity_poly.pdbx_strand_id
1 'polypeptide(L)'
;MSDTNLPAIVLVRPQLGENIGKAARAMLNFGLTDMRLVAPRDGWPNPKAGPAASGADLVLERARVYETVQDAIADCAHVYATTVRKRGITKPVVTPEVAAKAIHGAGERSAILFGPERSGLETDDVALARTIITVPINPEFGSLNLAQAVILVAYEWSKGVSLAQPSLTEIDAPAPQTELDGMIAQLDDMLERANFFFPPDRVPATRRTLRTLLTKPGWSSQEVRTLRDTLPSQKEPEGQPACIAANAETTPDGRDGASPQSPRHPGLVPGSTLRRGGSLEARTLPQRPSGPRTKSGVTKSVGAVLPPAAPRVLDRKPRLAIKTAGQVTVRKRRSEAALFPTVLHATP
;
A
#
# COMPACT_ATOMS: atom_id res chain seq x y z
N MET A 1 -4.98 -21.36 15.86
CA MET A 1 -3.98 -21.71 14.83
C MET A 1 -2.89 -22.47 15.54
N SER A 2 -2.59 -23.71 15.14
CA SER A 2 -1.49 -24.46 15.72
C SER A 2 -0.17 -23.75 15.40
N ASP A 3 0.61 -23.38 16.42
CA ASP A 3 1.92 -22.70 16.33
C ASP A 3 2.99 -23.45 15.50
N THR A 4 2.65 -24.62 14.95
CA THR A 4 3.57 -25.57 14.33
C THR A 4 4.14 -25.12 12.98
N ASN A 5 3.60 -24.07 12.34
CA ASN A 5 4.02 -23.65 11.00
C ASN A 5 4.44 -22.18 10.86
N LEU A 6 4.66 -21.47 11.97
CA LEU A 6 5.25 -20.13 11.94
C LEU A 6 6.75 -20.23 11.61
N PRO A 7 7.30 -19.38 10.73
CA PRO A 7 8.73 -19.37 10.50
C PRO A 7 9.47 -18.86 11.74
N ALA A 8 10.58 -19.53 12.07
CA ALA A 8 11.50 -19.08 13.11
C ALA A 8 12.28 -17.86 12.64
N ILE A 9 12.29 -16.80 13.45
CA ILE A 9 13.10 -15.61 13.24
C ILE A 9 14.37 -15.75 14.07
N VAL A 10 15.49 -15.99 13.38
CA VAL A 10 16.79 -16.28 14.00
C VAL A 10 17.68 -15.05 13.92
N LEU A 11 17.95 -14.43 15.06
CA LEU A 11 18.88 -13.31 15.18
C LEU A 11 20.27 -13.85 15.52
N VAL A 12 21.17 -13.79 14.55
CA VAL A 12 22.54 -14.30 14.65
C VAL A 12 23.46 -13.22 15.20
N ARG A 13 24.04 -13.49 16.37
CA ARG A 13 25.00 -12.62 17.08
C ARG A 13 24.52 -11.15 17.18
N PRO A 14 23.26 -10.87 17.58
CA PRO A 14 22.75 -9.51 17.68
C PRO A 14 23.57 -8.69 18.67
N GLN A 15 23.86 -7.42 18.34
CA GLN A 15 24.77 -6.60 19.15
C GLN A 15 24.05 -5.81 20.25
N LEU A 16 22.82 -5.35 20.00
CA LEU A 16 22.11 -4.47 20.94
C LEU A 16 20.78 -5.10 21.39
N GLY A 17 20.59 -5.21 22.70
CA GLY A 17 19.31 -5.64 23.29
C GLY A 17 18.10 -4.82 22.79
N GLU A 18 18.29 -3.52 22.53
CA GLU A 18 17.25 -2.68 21.94
C GLU A 18 16.80 -3.14 20.56
N ASN A 19 17.72 -3.66 19.73
CA ASN A 19 17.36 -4.16 18.41
C ASN A 19 16.66 -5.52 18.49
N ILE A 20 17.00 -6.35 19.49
CA ILE A 20 16.24 -7.57 19.81
C ILE A 20 14.80 -7.18 20.18
N GLY A 21 14.62 -6.21 21.07
CA GLY A 21 13.29 -5.70 21.44
C GLY A 21 12.52 -5.14 20.24
N LYS A 22 13.14 -4.29 19.42
CA LYS A 22 12.51 -3.75 18.19
C LYS A 22 12.17 -4.85 17.18
N ALA A 23 12.98 -5.90 17.06
CA ALA A 23 12.69 -7.06 16.22
C ALA A 23 11.50 -7.85 16.77
N ALA A 24 11.43 -8.08 18.09
CA ALA A 24 10.29 -8.74 18.72
C ALA A 24 8.98 -7.97 18.50
N ARG A 25 9.02 -6.64 18.63
CA ARG A 25 7.89 -5.77 18.29
C ARG A 25 7.48 -5.94 16.83
N ALA A 26 8.45 -5.91 15.91
CA ALA A 26 8.19 -6.10 14.49
C ALA A 26 7.56 -7.48 14.19
N MET A 27 8.03 -8.53 14.85
CA MET A 27 7.46 -9.88 14.73
C MET A 27 6.00 -9.91 15.19
N LEU A 28 5.72 -9.40 16.40
CA LEU A 28 4.38 -9.48 16.96
C LEU A 28 3.36 -8.64 16.19
N ASN A 29 3.76 -7.48 15.65
CA ASN A 29 2.93 -6.67 14.76
C ASN A 29 2.36 -7.48 13.57
N PHE A 30 3.06 -8.54 13.16
CA PHE A 30 2.74 -9.35 12.00
C PHE A 30 2.44 -10.81 12.35
N GLY A 31 2.15 -11.10 13.62
CA GLY A 31 1.71 -12.42 14.07
C GLY A 31 2.82 -13.48 14.21
N LEU A 32 4.09 -13.08 14.17
CA LEU A 32 5.23 -13.98 14.38
C LEU A 32 5.64 -14.00 15.86
N THR A 33 5.94 -15.20 16.37
CA THR A 33 6.22 -15.41 17.80
C THR A 33 7.41 -16.31 18.09
N ASP A 34 7.93 -17.08 17.11
CA ASP A 34 9.11 -17.95 17.29
C ASP A 34 10.41 -17.16 17.08
N MET A 35 10.91 -16.52 18.16
CA MET A 35 12.21 -15.85 18.16
C MET A 35 13.30 -16.79 18.65
N ARG A 36 14.42 -16.83 17.92
CA ARG A 36 15.63 -17.58 18.29
C ARG A 36 16.84 -16.65 18.26
N LEU A 37 17.65 -16.69 19.30
CA LEU A 37 18.85 -15.88 19.45
C LEU A 37 20.07 -16.80 19.40
N VAL A 38 21.03 -16.52 18.52
CA VAL A 38 22.28 -17.27 18.45
C VAL A 38 23.40 -16.40 19.01
N ALA A 39 24.00 -16.81 20.12
CA ALA A 39 25.12 -16.12 20.78
C ALA A 39 24.95 -14.58 20.85
N PRO A 40 23.88 -14.06 21.47
CA PRO A 40 23.67 -12.61 21.61
C PRO A 40 24.85 -11.97 22.34
N ARG A 41 25.42 -10.90 21.76
CA ARG A 41 26.71 -10.34 22.20
C ARG A 41 26.71 -9.87 23.66
N ASP A 42 25.63 -9.22 24.07
CA ASP A 42 25.46 -8.69 25.43
C ASP A 42 24.73 -9.69 26.35
N GLY A 43 24.62 -10.96 25.94
CA GLY A 43 23.89 -12.00 26.66
C GLY A 43 22.36 -11.88 26.60
N TRP A 44 21.68 -12.86 27.19
CA TRP A 44 20.23 -12.92 27.31
C TRP A 44 19.82 -13.54 28.66
N PRO A 45 18.79 -13.03 29.36
CA PRO A 45 17.93 -11.89 29.01
C PRO A 45 18.65 -10.54 29.09
N ASN A 46 18.19 -9.55 28.31
CA ASN A 46 18.77 -8.20 28.29
C ASN A 46 17.72 -7.14 28.71
N PRO A 47 17.97 -6.33 29.75
CA PRO A 47 16.98 -5.37 30.27
C PRO A 47 16.63 -4.25 29.28
N LYS A 48 17.45 -4.01 28.26
CA LYS A 48 17.16 -3.02 27.21
C LYS A 48 16.16 -3.53 26.16
N ALA A 49 15.90 -4.84 26.10
CA ALA A 49 15.00 -5.42 25.12
C ALA A 49 13.52 -5.15 25.44
N GLY A 50 13.12 -5.26 26.72
CA GLY A 50 11.73 -5.07 27.15
C GLY A 50 11.15 -3.69 26.77
N PRO A 51 11.77 -2.57 27.20
CA PRO A 51 11.30 -1.24 26.83
C PRO A 51 11.24 -1.01 25.31
N ALA A 52 12.18 -1.59 24.56
CA ALA A 52 12.21 -1.47 23.10
C ALA A 52 11.16 -2.34 22.38
N ALA A 53 10.69 -3.42 23.02
CA ALA A 53 9.63 -4.28 22.50
C ALA A 53 8.23 -3.68 22.63
N SER A 54 8.03 -2.70 23.53
CA SER A 54 6.80 -1.91 23.63
C SER A 54 5.53 -2.77 23.69
N GLY A 55 5.50 -3.77 24.58
CA GLY A 55 4.38 -4.69 24.78
C GLY A 55 4.45 -6.01 24.01
N ALA A 56 5.53 -6.24 23.24
CA ALA A 56 5.81 -7.55 22.64
C ALA A 56 6.56 -8.50 23.59
N ASP A 57 6.22 -8.46 24.87
CA ASP A 57 6.89 -9.22 25.94
C ASP A 57 6.76 -10.73 25.70
N LEU A 58 5.61 -11.18 25.20
CA LEU A 58 5.37 -12.59 24.85
C LEU A 58 6.46 -13.18 23.93
N VAL A 59 6.95 -12.41 22.95
CA VAL A 59 7.97 -12.88 22.02
C VAL A 59 9.33 -12.98 22.70
N LEU A 60 9.65 -12.04 23.60
CA LEU A 60 10.90 -12.05 24.37
C LEU A 60 10.91 -13.17 25.42
N GLU A 61 9.80 -13.38 26.12
CA GLU A 61 9.63 -14.44 27.11
C GLU A 61 9.76 -15.84 26.50
N ARG A 62 9.30 -16.01 25.25
CA ARG A 62 9.39 -17.26 24.48
C ARG A 62 10.69 -17.38 23.68
N ALA A 63 11.55 -16.36 23.68
CA ALA A 63 12.78 -16.36 22.91
C ALA A 63 13.72 -17.48 23.40
N ARG A 64 14.19 -18.31 22.47
CA ARG A 64 15.12 -19.40 22.76
C ARG A 64 16.54 -19.00 22.39
N VAL A 65 17.50 -19.31 23.26
CA VAL A 65 18.91 -19.00 23.05
C VAL A 65 19.67 -20.26 22.64
N TYR A 66 20.54 -20.12 21.65
CA TYR A 66 21.37 -21.18 21.09
C TYR A 66 22.82 -20.71 21.01
N GLU A 67 23.75 -21.65 21.10
CA GLU A 67 25.18 -21.37 20.92
C GLU A 67 25.54 -21.24 19.43
N THR A 68 24.96 -22.10 18.59
CA THR A 68 25.25 -22.15 17.16
C THR A 68 24.02 -21.92 16.29
N VAL A 69 24.24 -21.51 15.03
CA VAL A 69 23.17 -21.36 14.05
C VAL A 69 22.55 -22.71 13.72
N GLN A 70 23.36 -23.76 13.65
CA GLN A 70 22.97 -25.14 13.38
C GLN A 70 21.94 -25.64 14.40
N ASP A 71 22.18 -25.41 15.70
CA ASP A 71 21.24 -25.78 16.75
C ASP A 71 19.93 -25.00 16.63
N ALA A 72 20.02 -23.71 16.28
CA ALA A 72 18.87 -22.84 16.12
C ALA A 72 18.00 -23.16 14.90
N ILE A 73 18.48 -23.96 13.93
CA ILE A 73 17.75 -24.34 12.71
C ILE A 73 17.51 -25.85 12.58
N ALA A 74 17.89 -26.65 13.59
CA ALA A 74 17.92 -28.11 13.50
C ALA A 74 16.56 -28.74 13.16
N ASP A 75 15.45 -28.11 13.55
CA ASP A 75 14.07 -28.53 13.28
C ASP A 75 13.46 -27.88 12.02
N CYS A 76 14.25 -27.18 11.19
CA CYS A 76 13.75 -26.45 10.01
C CYS A 76 14.20 -27.10 8.70
N ALA A 77 13.24 -27.51 7.88
CA ALA A 77 13.50 -28.10 6.56
C ALA A 77 13.90 -27.05 5.51
N HIS A 78 13.52 -25.79 5.73
CA HIS A 78 13.83 -24.66 4.87
C HIS A 78 14.54 -23.57 5.67
N VAL A 79 15.69 -23.11 5.17
CA VAL A 79 16.49 -22.10 5.85
C VAL A 79 16.81 -20.98 4.86
N TYR A 80 16.54 -19.75 5.26
CA TYR A 80 16.71 -18.54 4.46
C TYR A 80 17.74 -17.62 5.10
N ALA A 81 18.68 -17.09 4.32
CA ALA A 81 19.65 -16.11 4.81
C ALA A 81 19.33 -14.71 4.27
N THR A 82 19.18 -13.72 5.15
CA THR A 82 18.95 -12.33 4.75
C THR A 82 20.28 -11.61 4.51
N THR A 83 20.51 -11.16 3.28
CA THR A 83 21.70 -10.37 2.94
C THR A 83 21.48 -9.56 1.67
N VAL A 84 22.12 -8.40 1.62
CA VAL A 84 22.23 -7.55 0.41
C VAL A 84 23.61 -7.68 -0.24
N ARG A 85 24.57 -8.30 0.46
CA ARG A 85 25.95 -8.45 0.01
C ARG A 85 26.08 -9.75 -0.78
N LYS A 86 26.71 -9.68 -1.96
CA LYS A 86 27.18 -10.86 -2.68
C LYS A 86 28.35 -11.47 -1.89
N ARG A 87 28.10 -12.57 -1.18
CA ARG A 87 29.08 -13.24 -0.30
C ARG A 87 29.96 -14.29 -1.03
N GLY A 88 30.06 -14.22 -2.35
CA GLY A 88 30.79 -15.22 -3.16
C GLY A 88 30.16 -16.62 -3.19
N ILE A 89 29.02 -16.81 -2.51
CA ILE A 89 28.24 -18.04 -2.49
C ILE A 89 27.15 -17.96 -3.56
N THR A 90 27.09 -18.96 -4.42
CA THR A 90 26.03 -19.09 -5.43
C THR A 90 24.86 -19.88 -4.85
N LYS A 91 23.79 -19.17 -4.48
CA LYS A 91 22.51 -19.74 -4.02
C LYS A 91 21.36 -19.01 -4.71
N PRO A 92 20.17 -19.61 -4.82
CA PRO A 92 18.98 -18.89 -5.29
C PRO A 92 18.74 -17.63 -4.45
N VAL A 93 18.53 -16.50 -5.12
CA VAL A 93 18.24 -15.20 -4.49
C VAL A 93 16.80 -14.85 -4.81
N VAL A 94 16.03 -14.53 -3.78
CA VAL A 94 14.61 -14.16 -3.90
C VAL A 94 14.31 -12.90 -3.11
N THR A 95 13.20 -12.23 -3.48
CA THR A 95 12.66 -11.12 -2.68
C THR A 95 11.93 -11.65 -1.45
N PRO A 96 11.67 -10.80 -0.43
CA PRO A 96 10.89 -11.22 0.73
C PRO A 96 9.47 -11.70 0.37
N GLU A 97 8.83 -11.11 -0.64
CA GLU A 97 7.52 -11.55 -1.15
C GLU A 97 7.57 -13.00 -1.67
N VAL A 98 8.58 -13.33 -2.48
CA VAL A 98 8.74 -14.69 -3.04
C VAL A 98 9.08 -15.69 -1.93
N ALA A 99 9.92 -15.31 -0.98
CA ALA A 99 10.22 -16.16 0.18
C ALA A 99 8.97 -16.41 1.04
N ALA A 100 8.15 -15.39 1.29
CA ALA A 100 6.90 -15.53 2.02
C ALA A 100 5.94 -16.53 1.36
N LYS A 101 5.76 -16.44 0.04
CA LYS A 101 4.94 -17.41 -0.72
C LYS A 101 5.48 -18.84 -0.61
N ALA A 102 6.80 -19.01 -0.69
CA ALA A 102 7.43 -20.32 -0.54
C ALA A 102 7.24 -20.89 0.87
N ILE A 103 7.40 -20.06 1.91
CA ILE A 103 7.20 -20.47 3.32
C ILE A 103 5.75 -20.93 3.55
N HIS A 104 4.76 -20.18 3.05
CA HIS A 104 3.35 -20.57 3.17
C HIS A 104 3.01 -21.87 2.41
N GLY A 105 3.71 -22.13 1.30
CA GLY A 105 3.47 -23.32 0.47
C GLY A 105 4.25 -24.56 0.87
N ALA A 106 5.27 -24.45 1.74
CA ALA A 106 6.15 -25.56 2.10
C ALA A 106 5.46 -26.62 2.98
N GLY A 107 4.66 -26.20 3.96
CA GLY A 107 4.07 -27.11 4.94
C GLY A 107 5.04 -27.61 6.02
N GLU A 108 6.36 -27.55 5.79
CA GLU A 108 7.38 -27.80 6.81
C GLU A 108 7.92 -26.51 7.46
N ARG A 109 8.52 -26.65 8.65
CA ARG A 109 9.13 -25.54 9.40
C ARG A 109 10.23 -24.83 8.60
N SER A 110 10.19 -23.51 8.65
CA SER A 110 11.16 -22.62 8.02
C SER A 110 11.89 -21.77 9.05
N ALA A 111 13.16 -21.45 8.80
CA ALA A 111 13.94 -20.48 9.57
C ALA A 111 14.46 -19.35 8.68
N ILE A 112 14.45 -18.13 9.20
CA ILE A 112 14.98 -16.95 8.52
C ILE A 112 16.08 -16.33 9.38
N LEU A 113 17.29 -16.34 8.85
CA LEU A 113 18.50 -15.84 9.52
C LEU A 113 18.68 -14.35 9.25
N PHE A 114 18.92 -13.60 10.32
CA PHE A 114 19.30 -12.18 10.29
C PHE A 114 20.62 -11.98 11.02
N GLY A 115 21.58 -11.32 10.37
CA GLY A 115 22.91 -11.11 10.93
C GLY A 115 23.03 -9.85 11.79
N PRO A 116 24.22 -9.63 12.39
CA PRO A 116 24.50 -8.45 13.19
C PRO A 116 24.40 -7.16 12.37
N GLU A 117 24.09 -6.06 13.03
CA GLU A 117 23.74 -4.76 12.46
C GLU A 117 24.81 -4.18 11.53
N ARG A 118 26.09 -4.38 11.86
CA ARG A 118 27.21 -3.79 11.10
C ARG A 118 27.74 -4.72 10.02
N SER A 119 27.87 -6.00 10.35
CA SER A 119 28.57 -6.97 9.52
C SER A 119 27.62 -7.77 8.62
N GLY A 120 26.33 -7.90 8.98
CA GLY A 120 25.43 -8.89 8.41
C GLY A 120 25.90 -10.32 8.67
N LEU A 121 25.20 -11.30 8.10
CA LEU A 121 25.53 -12.73 8.23
C LEU A 121 26.95 -13.01 7.71
N GLU A 122 27.68 -13.87 8.39
CA GLU A 122 28.96 -14.39 7.91
C GLU A 122 28.75 -15.33 6.72
N THR A 123 29.80 -15.56 5.95
CA THR A 123 29.77 -16.47 4.80
C THR A 123 29.30 -17.87 5.23
N ASP A 124 29.76 -18.35 6.38
CA ASP A 124 29.40 -19.66 6.91
C ASP A 124 27.92 -19.72 7.33
N ASP A 125 27.36 -18.66 7.92
CA ASP A 125 25.92 -18.59 8.23
C ASP A 125 25.08 -18.64 6.94
N VAL A 126 25.52 -17.92 5.89
CA VAL A 126 24.85 -17.92 4.58
C VAL A 126 24.94 -19.29 3.91
N ALA A 127 26.05 -20.02 4.13
CA ALA A 127 26.25 -21.36 3.58
C ALA A 127 25.22 -22.39 4.08
N LEU A 128 24.75 -22.23 5.34
CA LEU A 128 23.73 -23.10 5.95
C LEU A 128 22.34 -22.92 5.31
N ALA A 129 22.02 -21.74 4.79
CA ALA A 129 20.71 -21.48 4.19
C ALA A 129 20.57 -22.09 2.79
N ARG A 130 19.38 -22.58 2.42
CA ARG A 130 19.09 -23.04 1.03
C ARG A 130 18.89 -21.87 0.07
N THR A 131 18.36 -20.75 0.58
CA THR A 131 17.94 -19.61 -0.24
C THR A 131 18.37 -18.29 0.42
N ILE A 132 18.76 -17.32 -0.40
CA ILE A 132 19.06 -15.95 0.05
C ILE A 132 17.81 -15.09 -0.14
N ILE A 133 17.45 -14.34 0.89
CA ILE A 133 16.47 -13.25 0.79
C ILE A 133 17.24 -11.94 0.66
N THR A 134 17.00 -11.23 -0.44
CA THR A 134 17.52 -9.88 -0.65
C THR A 134 16.36 -8.90 -0.78
N VAL A 135 16.28 -7.96 0.17
CA VAL A 135 15.35 -6.83 0.09
C VAL A 135 15.82 -5.88 -1.02
N PRO A 136 14.98 -5.53 -2.00
CA PRO A 136 15.30 -4.48 -2.97
C PRO A 136 15.46 -3.12 -2.27
N ILE A 137 16.67 -2.58 -2.26
CA ILE A 137 17.00 -1.29 -1.62
C ILE A 137 17.92 -0.47 -2.53
N ASN A 138 18.13 0.80 -2.19
CA ASN A 138 19.06 1.66 -2.92
C ASN A 138 20.48 1.03 -2.91
N PRO A 139 21.07 0.70 -4.07
CA PRO A 139 22.40 0.10 -4.14
C PRO A 139 23.51 1.00 -3.55
N GLU A 140 23.30 2.31 -3.52
CA GLU A 140 24.24 3.27 -2.93
C GLU A 140 24.19 3.30 -1.39
N PHE A 141 23.10 2.79 -0.80
CA PHE A 141 22.90 2.77 0.65
C PHE A 141 22.20 1.48 1.12
N GLY A 142 22.95 0.38 1.02
CA GLY A 142 22.43 -0.97 1.26
C GLY A 142 22.28 -1.40 2.72
N SER A 143 22.28 -0.50 3.70
CA SER A 143 22.34 -0.88 5.12
C SER A 143 21.01 -0.65 5.83
N LEU A 144 20.24 -1.73 6.05
CA LEU A 144 19.04 -1.69 6.88
C LEU A 144 19.38 -1.97 8.34
N ASN A 145 18.69 -1.31 9.28
CA ASN A 145 18.72 -1.71 10.68
C ASN A 145 18.14 -3.13 10.83
N LEU A 146 18.63 -3.91 11.80
CA LEU A 146 18.18 -5.28 12.05
C LEU A 146 16.65 -5.40 12.16
N ALA A 147 16.02 -4.56 12.99
CA ALA A 147 14.57 -4.59 13.16
C ALA A 147 13.83 -4.14 11.88
N GLN A 148 14.43 -3.28 11.05
CA GLN A 148 13.88 -2.90 9.75
C GLN A 148 13.98 -4.04 8.72
N ALA A 149 15.02 -4.87 8.77
CA ALA A 149 15.07 -6.07 7.94
C ALA A 149 14.00 -7.08 8.38
N VAL A 150 13.86 -7.29 9.69
CA VAL A 150 12.84 -8.19 10.27
C VAL A 150 11.43 -7.71 9.91
N ILE A 151 11.13 -6.41 10.06
CA ILE A 151 9.79 -5.87 9.81
C ILE A 151 9.35 -6.02 8.35
N LEU A 152 10.26 -5.88 7.38
CA LEU A 152 9.94 -6.04 5.96
C LEU A 152 9.62 -7.50 5.61
N VAL A 153 10.41 -8.44 6.15
CA VAL A 153 10.16 -9.88 5.94
C VAL A 153 8.88 -10.32 6.64
N ALA A 154 8.66 -9.87 7.89
CA ALA A 154 7.46 -10.16 8.65
C ALA A 154 6.20 -9.60 7.97
N TYR A 155 6.29 -8.37 7.42
CA TYR A 155 5.21 -7.76 6.65
C TYR A 155 4.86 -8.58 5.41
N GLU A 156 5.85 -8.94 4.58
CA GLU A 156 5.58 -9.76 3.38
C GLU A 156 5.02 -11.13 3.73
N TRP A 157 5.52 -11.75 4.81
CA TRP A 157 4.95 -12.99 5.33
C TRP A 157 3.49 -12.81 5.76
N SER A 158 3.16 -11.70 6.43
CA SER A 158 1.81 -11.47 6.96
C SER A 158 0.72 -11.36 5.88
N LYS A 159 1.07 -11.02 4.65
CA LYS A 159 0.12 -10.96 3.53
C LYS A 159 -0.51 -12.31 3.18
N GLY A 160 0.13 -13.42 3.60
CA GLY A 160 -0.42 -14.77 3.43
C GLY A 160 -1.28 -15.25 4.60
N VAL A 161 -1.45 -14.45 5.66
CA VAL A 161 -2.30 -14.75 6.81
C VAL A 161 -3.40 -13.71 6.96
N SER A 162 -4.56 -14.15 7.46
CA SER A 162 -5.69 -13.26 7.74
C SER A 162 -5.49 -12.54 9.08
N LEU A 163 -4.67 -11.49 9.09
CA LEU A 163 -4.61 -10.55 10.22
C LEU A 163 -5.78 -9.57 10.13
N ALA A 164 -6.36 -9.21 11.29
CA ALA A 164 -7.46 -8.27 11.35
C ALA A 164 -7.04 -6.90 10.79
N GLN A 165 -7.87 -6.33 9.93
CA GLN A 165 -7.74 -4.96 9.44
C GLN A 165 -8.94 -4.14 9.94
N PRO A 166 -8.81 -3.43 11.09
CA PRO A 166 -9.95 -2.81 11.76
C PRO A 166 -10.63 -1.70 10.96
N SER A 167 -9.94 -1.13 9.97
CA SER A 167 -10.39 0.04 9.20
C SER A 167 -10.98 -0.31 7.82
N LEU A 168 -11.11 -1.59 7.47
CA LEU A 168 -11.84 -1.97 6.26
C LEU A 168 -13.34 -1.90 6.55
N THR A 169 -13.94 -0.75 6.27
CA THR A 169 -15.40 -0.65 6.18
C THR A 169 -15.85 -1.44 4.96
N GLU A 170 -16.79 -2.36 5.13
CA GLU A 170 -17.45 -3.02 4.00
C GLU A 170 -18.15 -1.94 3.16
N ILE A 171 -17.71 -1.80 1.92
CA ILE A 171 -18.41 -0.97 0.92
C ILE A 171 -19.49 -1.89 0.34
N ASP A 172 -20.74 -1.44 0.40
CA ASP A 172 -21.86 -2.18 -0.18
C ASP A 172 -21.59 -2.51 -1.65
N ALA A 173 -22.04 -3.69 -2.08
CA ALA A 173 -21.93 -4.07 -3.48
C ALA A 173 -22.72 -3.09 -4.38
N PRO A 174 -22.26 -2.85 -5.62
CA PRO A 174 -22.99 -2.04 -6.58
C PRO A 174 -24.43 -2.52 -6.75
N ALA A 175 -25.35 -1.56 -6.90
CA ALA A 175 -26.76 -1.82 -7.16
C ALA A 175 -26.95 -2.66 -8.44
N PRO A 176 -28.02 -3.47 -8.53
CA PRO A 176 -28.40 -4.11 -9.77
C PRO A 176 -28.51 -3.09 -10.91
N GLN A 177 -28.06 -3.47 -12.11
CA GLN A 177 -28.06 -2.57 -13.27
C GLN A 177 -29.45 -2.01 -13.58
N THR A 178 -30.52 -2.75 -13.28
CA THR A 178 -31.92 -2.30 -13.42
C THR A 178 -32.27 -1.11 -12.54
N GLU A 179 -31.73 -1.03 -11.32
CA GLU A 179 -31.96 0.11 -10.42
C GLU A 179 -31.24 1.36 -10.93
N LEU A 180 -29.98 1.19 -11.34
CA LEU A 180 -29.16 2.25 -11.92
C LEU A 180 -29.76 2.76 -13.24
N ASP A 181 -30.18 1.86 -14.13
CA ASP A 181 -30.81 2.24 -15.40
C ASP A 181 -32.12 3.00 -15.18
N GLY A 182 -32.90 2.58 -14.18
CA GLY A 182 -34.13 3.29 -13.82
C GLY A 182 -33.87 4.68 -13.23
N MET A 183 -32.78 4.87 -12.49
CA MET A 183 -32.35 6.19 -12.02
C MET A 183 -31.88 7.08 -13.18
N ILE A 184 -31.09 6.50 -14.09
CA ILE A 184 -30.62 7.21 -15.29
C ILE A 184 -31.80 7.63 -16.16
N ALA A 185 -32.81 6.78 -16.33
CA ALA A 185 -34.03 7.11 -17.05
C ALA A 185 -34.80 8.26 -16.39
N GLN A 186 -34.96 8.24 -15.05
CA GLN A 186 -35.62 9.33 -14.31
C GLN A 186 -34.88 10.68 -14.48
N LEU A 187 -33.54 10.66 -14.42
CA LEU A 187 -32.73 11.86 -14.65
C LEU A 187 -32.88 12.36 -16.08
N ASP A 188 -32.87 11.44 -17.03
CA ASP A 188 -32.97 11.72 -18.46
C ASP A 188 -34.31 12.39 -18.81
N ASP A 189 -35.44 11.87 -18.29
CA ASP A 189 -36.77 12.48 -18.41
C ASP A 189 -36.82 13.90 -17.81
N MET A 190 -36.15 14.12 -16.67
CA MET A 190 -36.06 15.43 -16.03
C MET A 190 -35.27 16.42 -16.91
N LEU A 191 -34.13 16.00 -17.44
CA LEU A 191 -33.28 16.84 -18.30
C LEU A 191 -33.97 17.15 -19.64
N GLU A 192 -34.76 16.23 -20.17
CA GLU A 192 -35.56 16.43 -21.38
C GLU A 192 -36.63 17.50 -21.16
N ARG A 193 -37.39 17.44 -20.06
CA ARG A 193 -38.37 18.49 -19.70
C ARG A 193 -37.74 19.85 -19.45
N ALA A 194 -36.52 19.88 -18.91
CA ALA A 194 -35.75 21.11 -18.72
C ALA A 194 -35.14 21.68 -20.00
N ASN A 195 -35.38 21.04 -21.17
CA ASN A 195 -34.79 21.40 -22.46
C ASN A 195 -33.24 21.43 -22.44
N PHE A 196 -32.61 20.56 -21.65
CA PHE A 196 -31.15 20.48 -21.51
C PHE A 196 -30.48 19.92 -22.78
N PHE A 197 -31.19 19.09 -23.54
CA PHE A 197 -30.66 18.38 -24.69
C PHE A 197 -30.70 19.24 -25.97
N PHE A 198 -29.77 20.17 -26.11
CA PHE A 198 -29.59 21.00 -27.31
C PHE A 198 -28.10 21.21 -27.65
N PRO A 199 -27.68 21.22 -28.94
CA PRO A 199 -28.47 21.01 -30.17
C PRO A 199 -28.84 19.53 -30.41
N PRO A 200 -29.91 19.24 -31.20
CA PRO A 200 -30.46 17.89 -31.40
C PRO A 200 -29.43 16.84 -31.86
N ASP A 201 -28.49 17.23 -32.72
CA ASP A 201 -27.48 16.31 -33.28
C ASP A 201 -26.51 15.75 -32.22
N ARG A 202 -26.36 16.44 -31.08
CA ARG A 202 -25.46 16.03 -30.00
C ARG A 202 -26.13 15.21 -28.91
N VAL A 203 -27.45 15.11 -28.92
CA VAL A 203 -28.23 14.42 -27.86
C VAL A 203 -27.77 12.98 -27.63
N PRO A 204 -27.53 12.14 -28.66
CA PRO A 204 -27.03 10.79 -28.45
C PRO A 204 -25.65 10.74 -27.79
N ALA A 205 -24.78 11.71 -28.10
CA ALA A 205 -23.45 11.78 -27.49
C ALA A 205 -23.54 12.23 -26.03
N THR A 206 -24.34 13.25 -25.73
CA THR A 206 -24.55 13.76 -24.36
C THR A 206 -25.14 12.68 -23.45
N ARG A 207 -26.14 11.93 -23.91
CA ARG A 207 -26.74 10.82 -23.12
C ARG A 207 -25.75 9.70 -22.83
N ARG A 208 -24.88 9.34 -23.78
CA ARG A 208 -23.79 8.36 -23.56
C ARG A 208 -22.79 8.87 -22.52
N THR A 209 -22.44 10.15 -22.58
CA THR A 209 -21.55 10.78 -21.60
C THR A 209 -22.16 10.75 -20.20
N LEU A 210 -23.41 11.17 -20.04
CA LEU A 210 -24.13 11.14 -18.75
C LEU A 210 -24.23 9.72 -18.20
N ARG A 211 -24.60 8.74 -19.04
CA ARG A 211 -24.62 7.33 -18.65
C ARG A 211 -23.26 6.85 -18.16
N THR A 212 -22.18 7.19 -18.86
CA THR A 212 -20.82 6.80 -18.46
C THR A 212 -20.40 7.44 -17.15
N LEU A 213 -20.74 8.72 -16.94
CA LEU A 213 -20.48 9.42 -15.69
C LEU A 213 -21.22 8.77 -14.51
N LEU A 214 -22.44 8.29 -14.74
CA LEU A 214 -23.29 7.69 -13.71
C LEU A 214 -23.02 6.20 -13.49
N THR A 215 -22.45 5.46 -14.45
CA THR A 215 -22.08 4.04 -14.25
C THR A 215 -20.71 3.86 -13.60
N LYS A 216 -19.80 4.82 -13.75
CA LYS A 216 -18.43 4.75 -13.23
C LYS A 216 -18.30 4.62 -11.69
N PRO A 217 -19.13 5.28 -10.85
CA PRO A 217 -18.93 5.27 -9.39
C PRO A 217 -19.23 3.93 -8.70
N GLY A 218 -20.02 3.04 -9.32
CA GLY A 218 -20.39 1.76 -8.69
C GLY A 218 -21.33 1.87 -7.49
N TRP A 219 -22.30 2.79 -7.58
CA TRP A 219 -23.29 3.12 -6.54
C TRP A 219 -23.94 1.90 -5.88
N SER A 220 -24.11 1.92 -4.57
CA SER A 220 -24.92 0.94 -3.85
C SER A 220 -26.42 1.15 -4.09
N SER A 221 -27.24 0.15 -3.78
CA SER A 221 -28.71 0.26 -3.93
C SER A 221 -29.28 1.40 -3.06
N GLN A 222 -28.67 1.65 -1.89
CA GLN A 222 -29.05 2.75 -1.01
C GLN A 222 -28.68 4.11 -1.61
N GLU A 223 -27.52 4.23 -2.23
CA GLU A 223 -27.08 5.47 -2.89
C GLU A 223 -27.92 5.77 -4.13
N VAL A 224 -28.23 4.75 -4.94
CA VAL A 224 -29.15 4.87 -6.08
C VAL A 224 -30.52 5.35 -5.61
N ARG A 225 -31.08 4.75 -4.56
CA ARG A 225 -32.37 5.18 -4.00
C ARG A 225 -32.33 6.62 -3.50
N THR A 226 -31.29 6.98 -2.75
CA THR A 226 -31.09 8.34 -2.24
C THR A 226 -31.05 9.34 -3.39
N LEU A 227 -30.32 9.04 -4.47
CA LEU A 227 -30.27 9.93 -5.63
C LEU A 227 -31.63 9.99 -6.36
N ARG A 228 -32.33 8.87 -6.53
CA ARG A 228 -33.69 8.83 -7.12
C ARG A 228 -34.70 9.66 -6.32
N ASP A 229 -34.60 9.66 -5.00
CA ASP A 229 -35.48 10.44 -4.11
C ASP A 229 -35.22 11.95 -4.21
N THR A 230 -33.99 12.36 -4.55
CA THR A 230 -33.67 13.78 -4.80
C THR A 230 -34.10 14.26 -6.18
N LEU A 231 -34.30 13.35 -7.14
CA LEU A 231 -34.78 13.70 -8.48
C LEU A 231 -36.30 13.94 -8.43
N PRO A 232 -36.82 15.00 -9.09
CA PRO A 232 -38.24 15.31 -9.09
C PRO A 232 -39.07 14.10 -9.54
N SER A 233 -40.06 13.72 -8.73
CA SER A 233 -40.96 12.61 -9.05
C SER A 233 -41.90 12.98 -10.21
N GLN A 234 -42.40 11.98 -10.95
CA GLN A 234 -43.45 12.16 -11.95
C GLN A 234 -44.85 12.40 -11.35
N LYS A 235 -45.04 12.19 -10.04
CA LYS A 235 -46.30 12.56 -9.38
C LYS A 235 -46.32 14.08 -9.20
N GLU A 236 -47.17 14.74 -9.98
CA GLU A 236 -47.61 16.10 -9.68
C GLU A 236 -48.07 16.18 -8.22
N PRO A 237 -47.74 17.25 -7.49
CA PRO A 237 -48.37 17.49 -6.21
C PRO A 237 -49.84 17.82 -6.47
N GLU A 238 -50.75 16.90 -6.13
CA GLU A 238 -52.10 17.31 -5.78
C GLU A 238 -51.99 18.24 -4.57
N GLY A 239 -52.02 19.55 -4.83
CA GLY A 239 -52.21 20.59 -3.84
C GLY A 239 -50.97 20.96 -3.03
N GLN A 240 -50.03 21.70 -3.63
CA GLN A 240 -49.27 22.69 -2.86
C GLN A 240 -48.92 23.90 -3.75
N PRO A 241 -49.17 25.15 -3.31
CA PRO A 241 -49.01 26.30 -4.18
C PRO A 241 -47.54 26.53 -4.48
N ALA A 242 -47.25 26.75 -5.76
CA ALA A 242 -45.95 27.10 -6.28
C ALA A 242 -45.44 28.39 -5.61
N CYS A 243 -44.39 28.29 -4.81
CA CYS A 243 -43.55 29.44 -4.49
C CYS A 243 -42.63 29.73 -5.68
N ILE A 244 -43.20 30.27 -6.77
CA ILE A 244 -42.44 31.05 -7.74
C ILE A 244 -42.99 32.47 -7.64
N ALA A 245 -42.40 33.24 -6.74
CA ALA A 245 -42.62 34.68 -6.74
C ALA A 245 -41.96 35.26 -8.00
N ALA A 246 -42.81 35.63 -8.95
CA ALA A 246 -42.48 36.54 -10.03
C ALA A 246 -42.12 37.90 -9.41
N ASN A 247 -40.89 38.37 -9.65
CA ASN A 247 -40.57 39.79 -9.48
C ASN A 247 -40.75 40.47 -10.85
N ALA A 248 -41.95 40.96 -11.10
CA ALA A 248 -42.22 41.99 -12.09
C ALA A 248 -42.55 43.30 -11.35
N GLU A 249 -41.59 44.22 -11.42
CA GLU A 249 -41.68 45.68 -11.46
C GLU A 249 -42.46 46.45 -10.38
N THR A 250 -41.77 47.37 -9.72
CA THR A 250 -42.12 48.81 -9.76
C THR A 250 -41.01 49.67 -9.14
N THR A 251 -40.44 50.55 -9.95
CA THR A 251 -39.67 51.72 -9.52
C THR A 251 -40.62 52.70 -8.81
N PRO A 252 -40.18 53.40 -7.75
CA PRO A 252 -39.97 54.82 -7.97
C PRO A 252 -38.70 55.38 -7.30
N ASP A 253 -38.07 56.25 -8.07
CA ASP A 253 -37.30 57.46 -7.78
C ASP A 253 -36.95 57.83 -6.32
N GLY A 254 -35.71 58.32 -6.12
CA GLY A 254 -35.37 59.21 -5.00
C GLY A 254 -34.16 58.85 -4.13
N ARG A 255 -32.98 59.28 -4.57
CA ARG A 255 -31.84 59.86 -3.79
C ARG A 255 -31.58 59.39 -2.34
N ASP A 256 -30.39 58.82 -2.13
CA ASP A 256 -29.25 59.39 -1.37
C ASP A 256 -28.37 58.28 -0.78
N GLY A 257 -27.06 58.50 -0.88
CA GLY A 257 -26.04 57.46 -0.72
C GLY A 257 -25.74 57.07 0.73
N ALA A 258 -25.30 55.82 0.89
CA ALA A 258 -24.29 55.38 1.85
C ALA A 258 -23.98 53.90 1.63
N SER A 259 -22.72 53.56 1.40
CA SER A 259 -22.24 52.17 1.35
C SER A 259 -22.33 51.51 2.74
N PRO A 260 -22.86 50.27 2.88
CA PRO A 260 -22.78 49.55 4.14
C PRO A 260 -21.58 48.58 4.18
N GLN A 261 -20.86 48.65 5.29
CA GLN A 261 -19.83 47.72 5.72
C GLN A 261 -20.46 46.38 6.15
N SER A 262 -19.74 45.27 5.90
CA SER A 262 -20.14 43.92 6.30
C SER A 262 -20.28 43.76 7.84
N PRO A 263 -21.30 43.03 8.33
CA PRO A 263 -21.47 42.78 9.76
C PRO A 263 -20.62 41.59 10.24
N ARG A 264 -20.05 41.75 11.45
CA ARG A 264 -19.45 40.68 12.26
C ARG A 264 -20.52 39.99 13.11
N HIS A 265 -20.45 38.66 13.20
CA HIS A 265 -21.25 37.86 14.14
C HIS A 265 -20.69 37.86 15.58
N PRO A 266 -21.50 37.50 16.59
CA PRO A 266 -21.35 37.93 17.97
C PRO A 266 -20.75 36.89 18.93
N GLY A 267 -20.26 37.39 20.06
CA GLY A 267 -20.46 36.76 21.38
C GLY A 267 -19.25 36.05 22.00
N LEU A 268 -18.68 36.63 23.07
CA LEU A 268 -18.77 36.09 24.43
C LEU A 268 -18.06 37.01 25.46
N VAL A 269 -18.62 36.99 26.68
CA VAL A 269 -18.56 37.97 27.79
C VAL A 269 -17.32 37.75 28.69
N PRO A 270 -16.82 38.76 29.43
CA PRO A 270 -15.53 38.69 30.16
C PRO A 270 -15.65 38.48 31.69
N GLY A 271 -14.56 37.95 32.26
CA GLY A 271 -14.23 37.92 33.69
C GLY A 271 -13.36 36.70 34.00
N SER A 272 -12.25 36.72 34.73
CA SER A 272 -11.58 37.74 35.53
C SER A 272 -10.23 37.14 35.98
N THR A 273 -9.22 38.00 36.23
CA THR A 273 -8.06 37.80 37.14
C THR A 273 -7.06 36.67 36.78
N LEU A 274 -5.73 36.80 36.90
CA LEU A 274 -4.95 37.28 38.02
C LEU A 274 -3.44 37.34 37.60
N ARG A 275 -2.76 38.39 38.06
CA ARG A 275 -1.32 38.53 38.42
C ARG A 275 -0.17 38.37 37.40
N ARG A 276 0.62 39.46 37.40
CA ARG A 276 1.96 39.68 36.83
C ARG A 276 3.08 38.97 37.62
N GLY A 277 4.18 38.74 36.92
CA GLY A 277 5.54 38.52 37.42
C GLY A 277 6.22 37.42 36.59
N GLY A 278 7.38 37.54 35.97
CA GLY A 278 8.41 38.58 35.89
C GLY A 278 9.37 38.20 34.74
N SER A 279 10.33 39.08 34.50
CA SER A 279 11.35 39.14 33.45
C SER A 279 11.94 37.84 32.89
N LEU A 280 12.30 37.86 31.60
CA LEU A 280 13.44 37.10 31.08
C LEU A 280 14.07 37.80 29.86
N GLU A 281 15.39 37.90 29.93
CA GLU A 281 16.31 38.62 29.05
C GLU A 281 16.42 38.03 27.64
N ALA A 282 16.83 38.88 26.71
CA ALA A 282 17.23 38.53 25.36
C ALA A 282 18.52 37.68 25.35
N ARG A 283 18.50 36.55 24.63
CA ARG A 283 19.72 35.83 24.23
C ARG A 283 19.82 35.67 22.71
N THR A 284 21.00 36.06 22.27
CA THR A 284 21.56 36.22 20.93
C THR A 284 21.68 34.90 20.14
N LEU A 285 21.39 34.94 18.84
CA LEU A 285 21.64 33.88 17.86
C LEU A 285 23.12 33.90 17.38
N PRO A 286 23.76 32.74 17.13
CA PRO A 286 25.17 32.71 16.73
C PRO A 286 25.36 32.93 15.21
N GLN A 287 26.33 33.81 14.88
CA GLN A 287 26.84 34.04 13.53
C GLN A 287 27.90 32.99 13.13
N ARG A 288 27.92 32.62 11.84
CA ARG A 288 28.95 31.78 11.21
C ARG A 288 30.18 32.61 10.81
N PRO A 289 31.42 32.11 10.96
CA PRO A 289 32.60 32.82 10.48
C PRO A 289 32.94 32.51 9.01
N SER A 290 33.28 33.56 8.29
CA SER A 290 33.79 33.63 6.91
C SER A 290 35.31 33.51 6.86
N GLY A 291 35.84 32.66 5.96
CA GLY A 291 37.26 32.60 5.57
C GLY A 291 37.57 33.40 4.29
N PRO A 292 38.85 33.70 3.99
CA PRO A 292 39.24 34.87 3.21
C PRO A 292 39.33 34.63 1.69
N ARG A 293 39.04 35.69 0.93
CA ARG A 293 39.23 35.81 -0.54
C ARG A 293 40.61 36.36 -0.85
N THR A 294 41.32 35.74 -1.79
CA THR A 294 42.44 36.34 -2.53
C THR A 294 41.98 36.71 -3.95
N LYS A 295 42.53 37.80 -4.49
CA LYS A 295 42.23 38.35 -5.83
C LYS A 295 43.34 38.03 -6.83
N SER A 296 42.91 37.94 -8.09
CA SER A 296 43.56 38.40 -9.34
C SER A 296 44.02 37.30 -10.32
N GLY A 297 43.67 37.50 -11.59
CA GLY A 297 44.14 36.67 -12.72
C GLY A 297 43.15 36.61 -13.89
N VAL A 298 43.15 37.66 -14.70
CA VAL A 298 42.36 37.88 -15.94
C VAL A 298 42.65 36.82 -17.02
N THR A 299 41.64 36.38 -17.79
CA THR A 299 41.60 36.45 -19.28
C THR A 299 40.27 35.95 -19.87
N LYS A 300 39.82 36.68 -20.91
CA LYS A 300 38.62 36.48 -21.72
C LYS A 300 38.74 35.23 -22.62
N SER A 301 37.63 34.54 -22.87
CA SER A 301 37.23 34.16 -24.23
C SER A 301 35.76 33.72 -24.28
N VAL A 302 35.06 34.25 -25.28
CA VAL A 302 33.68 33.97 -25.65
C VAL A 302 33.70 32.76 -26.58
N GLY A 303 32.90 31.73 -26.30
CA GLY A 303 32.75 30.56 -27.15
C GLY A 303 31.38 29.92 -26.92
N ALA A 304 30.54 29.98 -27.95
CA ALA A 304 29.17 29.48 -27.96
C ALA A 304 29.10 27.97 -27.67
N VAL A 305 28.14 27.58 -26.83
CA VAL A 305 27.79 26.19 -26.53
C VAL A 305 26.84 25.68 -27.62
N LEU A 306 27.32 24.78 -28.47
CA LEU A 306 26.49 23.87 -29.26
C LEU A 306 26.32 22.55 -28.45
N PRO A 307 25.12 21.97 -28.33
CA PRO A 307 24.96 20.66 -27.70
C PRO A 307 25.38 19.52 -28.66
N PRO A 308 25.95 18.41 -28.16
CA PRO A 308 26.23 17.24 -29.00
C PRO A 308 24.96 16.48 -29.36
N ALA A 309 24.96 15.97 -30.59
CA ALA A 309 23.89 15.27 -31.27
C ALA A 309 23.49 13.92 -30.62
N ALA A 310 22.19 13.62 -30.68
CA ALA A 310 21.64 12.30 -30.36
C ALA A 310 22.05 11.24 -31.41
N PRO A 311 22.25 9.97 -31.02
CA PRO A 311 22.52 8.91 -31.98
C PRO A 311 21.23 8.47 -32.71
N ARG A 312 21.32 8.42 -34.04
CA ARG A 312 20.30 7.90 -34.96
C ARG A 312 20.10 6.39 -34.75
N VAL A 313 18.85 5.99 -34.52
CA VAL A 313 18.38 4.60 -34.68
C VAL A 313 18.25 4.32 -36.17
N LEU A 314 19.05 3.37 -36.67
CA LEU A 314 18.92 2.84 -38.03
C LEU A 314 17.96 1.66 -38.04
N ASP A 315 16.82 1.91 -38.67
CA ASP A 315 15.82 0.93 -39.10
C ASP A 315 16.39 0.06 -40.23
N ARG A 316 16.31 -1.28 -40.10
CA ARG A 316 16.35 -2.24 -41.20
C ARG A 316 15.55 -3.51 -40.86
N LYS A 317 14.31 -3.57 -41.33
CA LYS A 317 13.67 -4.83 -41.77
C LYS A 317 14.08 -5.13 -43.22
N PRO A 318 14.05 -6.42 -43.61
CA PRO A 318 13.18 -6.75 -44.75
C PRO A 318 12.31 -8.01 -44.55
N ARG A 319 11.08 -7.87 -45.08
CA ARG A 319 10.09 -8.83 -45.62
C ARG A 319 10.76 -9.86 -46.59
N LEU A 320 10.25 -11.04 -47.02
CA LEU A 320 8.96 -11.77 -47.08
C LEU A 320 9.26 -13.20 -47.64
N ALA A 321 8.45 -14.23 -47.34
CA ALA A 321 7.99 -15.33 -48.24
C ALA A 321 7.28 -16.40 -47.39
N ILE A 322 5.95 -16.44 -47.28
CA ILE A 322 4.95 -17.11 -48.16
C ILE A 322 5.37 -18.51 -48.65
N LYS A 323 4.75 -19.54 -48.06
CA LYS A 323 4.29 -20.73 -48.79
C LYS A 323 3.00 -21.27 -48.15
N THR A 324 1.98 -21.38 -49.00
CA THR A 324 0.61 -21.83 -48.72
C THR A 324 0.46 -23.30 -49.09
N ALA A 325 -0.47 -23.98 -48.42
CA ALA A 325 -1.42 -25.00 -48.92
C ALA A 325 -1.41 -26.36 -48.20
N GLY A 326 -2.59 -26.76 -47.72
CA GLY A 326 -2.91 -28.11 -47.27
C GLY A 326 -4.09 -28.24 -46.28
N GLN A 327 -5.32 -27.85 -46.67
CA GLN A 327 -6.55 -28.49 -46.14
C GLN A 327 -6.66 -29.90 -46.78
N VAL A 328 -7.30 -30.95 -46.29
CA VAL A 328 -8.64 -31.24 -45.71
C VAL A 328 -8.48 -32.67 -45.08
N THR A 329 -9.10 -33.09 -43.97
CA THR A 329 -10.36 -33.87 -43.97
C THR A 329 -10.83 -34.21 -42.56
N VAL A 330 -12.13 -33.99 -42.36
CA VAL A 330 -13.00 -34.34 -41.23
C VAL A 330 -13.16 -35.86 -41.10
N ARG A 331 -13.09 -36.41 -39.88
CA ARG A 331 -13.92 -37.57 -39.49
C ARG A 331 -14.29 -37.53 -38.00
N LYS A 332 -15.59 -37.32 -37.78
CA LYS A 332 -16.31 -37.41 -36.52
C LYS A 332 -16.82 -38.86 -36.40
N ARG A 333 -16.53 -39.59 -35.31
CA ARG A 333 -17.37 -40.72 -34.85
C ARG A 333 -17.44 -40.71 -33.32
N ARG A 334 -18.67 -40.93 -32.87
CA ARG A 334 -19.17 -41.03 -31.50
C ARG A 334 -18.99 -42.46 -30.96
N SER A 335 -19.19 -42.56 -29.64
CA SER A 335 -19.81 -43.63 -28.83
C SER A 335 -19.04 -44.91 -28.52
N GLU A 336 -18.73 -45.09 -27.22
CA GLU A 336 -19.15 -46.17 -26.28
C GLU A 336 -18.41 -45.91 -24.94
N ALA A 337 -19.00 -45.60 -23.80
CA ALA A 337 -19.96 -46.33 -22.95
C ALA A 337 -19.43 -47.68 -22.42
N ALA A 338 -18.87 -47.68 -21.22
CA ALA A 338 -18.80 -48.86 -20.35
C ALA A 338 -18.93 -48.45 -18.88
N LEU A 339 -19.94 -49.02 -18.23
CA LEU A 339 -20.41 -48.83 -16.86
C LEU A 339 -19.96 -50.05 -16.01
N PHE A 340 -19.39 -49.78 -14.81
CA PHE A 340 -19.49 -50.50 -13.52
C PHE A 340 -19.08 -52.01 -13.41
N PRO A 341 -18.90 -52.60 -12.19
CA PRO A 341 -19.23 -52.09 -10.85
C PRO A 341 -18.18 -52.20 -9.72
N THR A 342 -18.53 -51.41 -8.69
CA THR A 342 -18.18 -51.34 -7.28
C THR A 342 -18.09 -52.69 -6.54
N VAL A 343 -17.07 -52.84 -5.69
CA VAL A 343 -16.95 -53.90 -4.67
C VAL A 343 -17.42 -53.35 -3.33
N LEU A 344 -18.45 -53.98 -2.75
CA LEU A 344 -18.91 -53.79 -1.37
C LEU A 344 -18.02 -54.59 -0.42
N HIS A 345 -17.52 -53.93 0.63
CA HIS A 345 -16.99 -54.57 1.83
C HIS A 345 -18.10 -54.68 2.88
N ALA A 346 -18.32 -55.90 3.38
CA ALA A 346 -19.04 -56.17 4.61
C ALA A 346 -18.27 -57.22 5.41
N THR A 347 -18.10 -56.95 6.69
CA THR A 347 -17.65 -57.84 7.76
C THR A 347 -18.31 -57.36 9.05
N PRO A 348 -18.52 -58.23 10.04
CA PRO A 348 -19.06 -59.59 10.01
C PRO A 348 -20.57 -59.63 10.33
#